data_AF-A0A8J3C3H2-F1
#
_entry.id   AF-A0A8J3C3H2-F1
#
_cell.length_a   1.000
_cell.length_b   1.000
_cell.length_c   1.000
_cell.angle_alpha   90.00
_cell.angle_beta   90.00
_cell.angle_gamma   90.00
#
_symmetry.space_group_name_H-M   'P 1'
#
loop_
_entity.id
_entity.type
_entity.pdbx_description
1 polymer ?
#
loop_
_entity_poly.entity_id
_entity_poly.type
_entity_poly.pdbx_seq_one_letter_code
_entity_poly.pdbx_strand_id
1 'polypeptide(L)'
;MDTLSRWDTGSVADGVRPAGGVVSGAAEPLGQPGRDLARRNRRVLAERLGWPSGILTVCEEIDDAYPAWSVTWHRGGGHDWAREGYYAMPRAPRRSDPRWLYGSTPAELRHALAEHTKASSP
;
A
#
# COMPACT_ATOMS: atom_id res chain seq x y z
N MET A 1 -13.19 -17.17 -30.45
CA MET A 1 -13.19 -18.54 -29.91
C MET A 1 -11.88 -18.74 -29.18
N ASP A 2 -12.01 -19.15 -27.92
CA ASP A 2 -10.97 -19.51 -26.95
C ASP A 2 -9.77 -20.27 -27.52
N THR A 3 -8.61 -20.04 -26.91
CA THR A 3 -7.92 -21.11 -26.17
C THR A 3 -6.94 -20.52 -25.15
N LEU A 4 -7.19 -20.86 -23.89
CA LEU A 4 -6.38 -20.66 -22.71
C LEU A 4 -5.06 -21.46 -22.81
N SER A 5 -3.92 -20.79 -22.68
CA SER A 5 -2.65 -21.47 -22.36
C SER A 5 -2.47 -21.55 -20.84
N ARG A 6 -2.73 -22.77 -20.40
CA ARG A 6 -2.54 -23.42 -19.11
C ARG A 6 -1.08 -23.31 -18.66
N TRP A 7 -0.83 -22.79 -17.46
CA TRP A 7 0.48 -22.90 -16.81
C TRP A 7 0.51 -24.17 -15.97
N ASP A 8 1.51 -24.98 -16.27
CA ASP A 8 1.89 -26.26 -15.66
C ASP A 8 2.31 -26.06 -14.19
N THR A 9 1.56 -26.65 -13.24
CA THR A 9 1.99 -26.81 -11.85
C THR A 9 2.68 -28.15 -11.70
N GLY A 10 4.01 -28.13 -11.76
CA GLY A 10 4.86 -29.26 -11.39
C GLY A 10 4.70 -29.59 -9.91
N SER A 11 4.21 -30.80 -9.67
CA SER A 11 4.15 -31.50 -8.39
C SER A 11 5.55 -31.92 -7.95
N VAL A 12 5.93 -31.62 -6.71
CA VAL A 12 6.86 -32.47 -5.95
C VAL A 12 6.37 -32.50 -4.50
N ALA A 13 5.86 -33.66 -4.09
CA ALA A 13 5.61 -33.98 -2.71
C ALA A 13 6.84 -34.66 -2.09
N ASP A 14 6.90 -34.53 -0.76
CA ASP A 14 7.48 -35.42 0.24
C ASP A 14 8.84 -35.04 0.86
N GLY A 15 8.85 -35.04 2.20
CA GLY A 15 10.00 -34.66 3.01
C GLY A 15 9.67 -34.19 4.43
N VAL A 16 9.19 -35.10 5.28
CA VAL A 16 9.52 -35.24 6.72
C VAL A 16 9.30 -34.02 7.65
N ARG A 17 8.29 -34.12 8.52
CA ARG A 17 8.16 -33.33 9.76
C ARG A 17 9.07 -33.88 10.87
N PRO A 18 9.82 -33.04 11.60
CA PRO A 18 10.16 -33.30 12.99
C PRO A 18 9.24 -32.50 13.94
N ALA A 19 8.77 -33.21 14.96
CA ALA A 19 8.06 -32.68 16.11
C ALA A 19 9.04 -32.05 17.12
N GLY A 20 8.58 -31.03 17.85
CA GLY A 20 9.13 -30.66 19.17
C GLY A 20 9.92 -29.35 19.20
N GLY A 21 9.42 -28.39 19.98
CA GLY A 21 10.18 -27.22 20.41
C GLY A 21 9.35 -25.94 20.47
N VAL A 22 8.52 -25.80 21.52
CA VAL A 22 7.89 -24.52 21.84
C VAL A 22 8.95 -23.65 22.51
N VAL A 23 9.64 -22.81 21.74
CA VAL A 23 10.43 -21.72 22.32
C VAL A 23 9.51 -20.51 22.46
N SER A 24 9.05 -20.30 23.69
CA SER A 24 8.49 -19.03 24.16
C SER A 24 9.58 -17.96 24.11
N GLY A 25 9.81 -17.40 22.92
CA GLY A 25 10.37 -16.05 22.78
C GLY A 25 9.18 -15.10 22.69
N ALA A 26 9.12 -14.12 23.60
CA ALA A 26 8.19 -13.00 23.47
C ALA A 26 8.39 -12.40 22.07
N ALA A 27 7.41 -12.61 21.19
CA ALA A 27 7.44 -12.03 19.86
C ALA A 27 7.43 -10.51 20.06
N GLU A 28 8.57 -9.87 19.78
CA GLU A 28 8.58 -8.44 19.48
C GLU A 28 7.43 -8.18 18.49
N PRO A 29 6.67 -7.08 18.63
CA PRO A 29 5.63 -6.78 17.67
C PRO A 29 6.32 -6.53 16.33
N LEU A 30 6.40 -7.58 15.51
CA LEU A 30 6.84 -7.49 14.14
C LEU A 30 5.92 -6.46 13.50
N GLY A 31 6.46 -5.27 13.24
CA GLY A 31 5.80 -4.29 12.37
C GLY A 31 5.25 -5.06 11.17
N GLN A 32 3.98 -4.83 10.83
CA GLN A 32 3.30 -5.63 9.80
C GLN A 32 4.23 -5.74 8.58
N PRO A 33 4.77 -6.93 8.22
CA PRO A 33 5.93 -7.03 7.33
C PRO A 33 5.71 -6.40 5.95
N GLY A 34 4.44 -6.28 5.51
CA GLY A 34 4.08 -5.55 4.30
C GLY A 34 4.23 -4.03 4.40
N ARG A 35 4.07 -3.43 5.58
CA ARG A 35 4.14 -1.98 5.82
C ARG A 35 5.58 -1.47 5.73
N ASP A 36 6.52 -2.19 6.31
CA ASP A 36 7.94 -1.79 6.31
C ASP A 36 8.54 -1.91 4.92
N LEU A 37 8.20 -2.99 4.20
CA LEU A 37 8.57 -3.15 2.79
C LEU A 37 7.97 -2.04 1.92
N ALA A 38 6.69 -1.69 2.11
CA ALA A 38 6.05 -0.61 1.37
C ALA A 38 6.71 0.75 1.64
N ARG A 39 7.07 1.05 2.90
CA ARG A 39 7.83 2.28 3.26
C ARG A 39 9.19 2.30 2.58
N ARG A 40 9.95 1.19 2.65
CA ARG A 40 11.25 1.09 1.98
C ARG A 40 11.15 1.29 0.47
N ASN A 41 10.19 0.63 -0.18
CA ASN A 41 9.96 0.78 -1.61
C ASN A 41 9.58 2.21 -1.98
N ARG A 42 8.76 2.88 -1.17
CA ARG A 42 8.41 4.30 -1.39
C ARG A 42 9.62 5.21 -1.33
N ARG A 43 10.56 4.98 -0.40
CA ARG A 43 11.82 5.76 -0.34
C ARG A 43 12.63 5.62 -1.62
N VAL A 44 12.79 4.39 -2.10
CA VAL A 44 13.47 4.09 -3.37
C VAL A 44 12.76 4.76 -4.55
N LEU A 45 11.42 4.74 -4.58
CA LEU A 45 10.64 5.41 -5.63
C LEU A 45 10.77 6.93 -5.56
N ALA A 46 10.73 7.51 -4.36
CA ALA A 46 10.87 8.95 -4.17
C ALA A 46 12.23 9.46 -4.68
N GLU A 47 13.30 8.72 -4.41
CA GLU A 47 14.64 9.01 -4.91
C GLU A 47 14.70 8.87 -6.44
N ARG A 48 14.26 7.74 -6.98
CA ARG A 48 14.34 7.44 -8.43
C ARG A 48 13.50 8.38 -9.29
N LEU A 49 12.35 8.80 -8.78
CA LEU A 49 11.42 9.68 -9.49
C LEU A 49 11.69 11.16 -9.21
N GLY A 50 12.69 11.48 -8.39
CA GLY A 50 13.04 12.85 -8.04
C GLY A 50 11.87 13.59 -7.40
N TRP A 51 11.22 12.97 -6.42
CA TRP A 51 10.12 13.60 -5.69
C TRP A 51 10.60 14.91 -5.04
N PRO A 52 9.76 15.96 -5.02
CA PRO A 52 10.09 17.19 -4.32
C PRO A 52 10.44 16.93 -2.84
N SER A 53 11.32 17.76 -2.28
CA SER A 53 11.72 17.66 -0.89
C SER A 53 10.49 17.71 0.05
N GLY A 54 10.51 16.89 1.10
CA GLY A 54 9.43 16.82 2.09
C GLY A 54 8.20 15.99 1.68
N ILE A 55 8.01 15.66 0.39
CA ILE A 55 6.85 14.89 -0.07
C ILE A 55 6.81 13.49 0.56
N LEU A 56 7.95 12.81 0.63
CA LEU A 56 8.05 11.50 1.27
C LEU A 56 7.60 11.55 2.73
N THR A 57 8.08 12.54 3.49
CA THR A 57 7.69 12.76 4.90
C THR A 57 6.19 12.97 5.02
N VAL A 58 5.61 13.83 4.17
CA VAL A 58 4.17 14.08 4.16
C VAL A 58 3.37 12.80 3.87
N CYS A 59 3.79 11.99 2.89
CA CYS A 59 3.13 10.71 2.61
C CYS A 59 3.19 9.76 3.81
N GLU A 60 4.35 9.69 4.48
CA GLU A 60 4.53 8.87 5.68
C GLU A 60 3.65 9.35 6.85
N GLU A 61 3.54 10.67 7.07
CA GLU A 61 2.66 11.25 8.09
C GLU A 61 1.17 10.98 7.84
N ILE A 62 0.71 11.05 6.58
CA ILE A 62 -0.68 10.74 6.24
C ILE A 62 -0.92 9.24 6.40
N ASP A 63 0.03 8.38 6.00
CA ASP A 63 -0.04 6.93 6.22
C ASP A 63 -0.15 6.55 7.71
N ASP A 64 0.50 7.30 8.59
CA ASP A 64 0.40 7.09 10.04
C ASP A 64 -0.94 7.57 10.61
N ALA A 65 -1.46 8.69 10.10
CA ALA A 65 -2.76 9.22 10.50
C ALA A 65 -3.95 8.37 10.00
N TYR A 66 -3.80 7.68 8.87
CA TYR A 66 -4.87 6.88 8.24
C TYR A 66 -4.40 5.44 7.95
N PRO A 67 -4.34 4.55 8.95
CA PRO A 67 -3.72 3.22 8.81
C PRO A 67 -4.37 2.31 7.75
N ALA A 68 -5.66 2.51 7.45
CA ALA A 68 -6.37 1.76 6.41
C ALA A 68 -5.96 2.15 4.98
N TRP A 69 -5.16 3.21 4.83
CA TRP A 69 -4.79 3.82 3.55
C TRP A 69 -3.28 3.78 3.32
N SER A 70 -2.92 3.77 2.04
CA SER A 70 -1.54 3.91 1.56
C SER A 70 -1.46 5.13 0.64
N VAL A 71 -0.58 6.07 0.96
CA VAL A 71 -0.43 7.33 0.25
C VAL A 71 0.80 7.31 -0.66
N THR A 72 0.66 7.91 -1.84
CA THR A 72 1.76 8.16 -2.77
C THR A 72 1.61 9.55 -3.38
N TRP A 73 2.70 10.09 -3.91
CA TRP A 73 2.69 11.29 -4.73
C TRP A 73 2.93 10.94 -6.20
N HIS A 74 2.39 11.74 -7.10
CA HIS A 74 2.59 11.61 -8.53
C HIS A 74 2.93 12.99 -9.13
N ARG A 75 3.88 13.04 -10.07
CA ARG A 75 4.32 14.27 -10.76
C ARG A 75 3.37 14.73 -11.88
N GLY A 76 2.36 13.93 -12.18
CA GLY A 76 1.58 14.04 -13.41
C GLY A 76 2.33 13.49 -14.63
N GLY A 77 1.68 13.49 -15.80
CA GLY A 77 2.34 13.26 -17.10
C GLY A 77 2.70 11.81 -17.45
N GLY A 78 2.51 10.83 -16.54
CA GLY A 78 2.75 9.39 -16.79
C GLY A 78 1.52 8.61 -17.28
N HIS A 79 0.32 9.11 -17.00
CA HIS A 79 -0.96 8.53 -17.41
C HIS A 79 -2.00 9.65 -17.56
N ASP A 80 -2.94 9.53 -18.50
CA ASP A 80 -3.96 10.56 -18.77
C ASP A 80 -4.85 10.89 -17.57
N TRP A 81 -5.01 9.93 -16.64
CA TRP A 81 -5.78 10.10 -15.42
C TRP A 81 -4.96 10.67 -14.25
N ALA A 82 -3.63 10.67 -14.34
CA ALA A 82 -2.73 11.01 -13.26
C ALA A 82 -2.34 12.48 -13.32
N ARG A 83 -2.86 13.24 -12.35
CA ARG A 83 -2.53 14.65 -12.09
C ARG A 83 -1.37 14.73 -11.12
N GLU A 84 -0.73 15.89 -11.07
CA GLU A 84 0.25 16.16 -10.03
C GLU A 84 -0.46 16.27 -8.68
N GLY A 85 0.01 15.55 -7.66
CA GLY A 85 -0.59 15.58 -6.33
C GLY A 85 -0.48 14.28 -5.56
N TYR A 86 -1.30 14.16 -4.51
CA TYR A 86 -1.32 13.03 -3.60
C TYR A 86 -2.49 12.10 -3.89
N TYR A 87 -2.21 10.81 -3.83
CA TYR A 87 -3.18 9.75 -4.04
C TYR A 87 -3.18 8.81 -2.83
N ALA A 88 -4.36 8.51 -2.30
CA ALA A 88 -4.55 7.50 -1.27
C ALA A 88 -5.31 6.30 -1.85
N MET A 89 -4.76 5.11 -1.61
CA MET A 89 -5.35 3.83 -1.99
C MET A 89 -5.69 3.03 -0.73
N PRO A 90 -6.83 2.34 -0.67
CA PRO A 90 -7.12 1.44 0.43
C PRO A 90 -6.07 0.32 0.48
N ARG A 91 -5.55 -0.01 1.67
CA ARG A 91 -4.61 -1.15 1.83
C ARG A 91 -5.30 -2.50 1.65
N ALA A 92 -6.59 -2.56 2.01
CA ALA A 92 -7.45 -3.71 1.81
C ALA A 92 -8.61 -3.30 0.89
N PRO A 93 -8.37 -3.18 -0.43
CA PRO A 93 -9.43 -2.79 -1.36
C PRO A 93 -10.54 -3.85 -1.31
N ARG A 94 -11.76 -3.42 -0.98
CA ARG A 94 -12.94 -4.26 -1.18
C ARG A 94 -13.15 -4.37 -2.69
N ARG A 95 -13.51 -5.56 -3.20
CA ARG A 95 -13.77 -5.80 -4.63
C ARG A 95 -14.71 -4.76 -5.27
N SER A 96 -15.58 -4.15 -4.47
CA SER A 96 -16.59 -3.17 -4.91
C SER A 96 -16.19 -1.71 -4.76
N ASP A 97 -15.08 -1.38 -4.10
CA ASP A 97 -14.69 0.03 -3.88
C ASP A 97 -13.17 0.24 -3.98
N PRO A 98 -12.65 0.32 -5.20
CA PRO A 98 -11.25 0.64 -5.44
C PRO A 98 -11.03 2.17 -5.50
N ARG A 99 -11.90 3.01 -4.93
CA ARG A 99 -11.80 4.47 -5.13
C ARG A 99 -10.52 5.01 -4.54
N TRP A 100 -9.64 5.44 -5.43
CA TRP A 100 -8.49 6.25 -5.06
C TRP A 100 -9.01 7.62 -4.65
N LEU A 101 -8.51 8.13 -3.54
CA LEU A 101 -8.75 9.50 -3.15
C LEU A 101 -7.59 10.36 -3.65
N TYR A 102 -7.92 11.55 -4.12
CA TYR A 102 -6.96 12.50 -4.67
C TYR A 102 -7.03 13.83 -3.91
N GLY A 103 -5.87 14.46 -3.72
CA GLY A 103 -5.75 15.85 -3.30
C GLY A 103 -4.52 16.49 -3.96
N SER A 104 -4.66 17.70 -4.48
CA SER A 104 -3.52 18.45 -5.04
C SER A 104 -2.56 18.92 -3.95
N THR A 105 -3.06 19.03 -2.71
CA THR A 105 -2.28 19.37 -1.52
C THR A 105 -2.46 18.33 -0.41
N PRO A 106 -1.58 18.30 0.61
CA PRO A 106 -1.74 17.41 1.76
C PRO A 106 -3.04 17.65 2.52
N ALA A 107 -3.45 18.92 2.63
CA ALA A 107 -4.67 19.31 3.33
C ALA A 107 -5.93 18.79 2.61
N GLU A 108 -5.96 18.90 1.28
CA GLU A 108 -7.07 18.37 0.46
C GLU A 108 -7.19 16.85 0.60
N LEU A 109 -6.07 16.12 0.55
CA LEU A 109 -6.11 14.67 0.69
C LEU A 109 -6.58 14.26 2.10
N ARG A 110 -6.09 14.93 3.15
CA ARG A 110 -6.55 14.69 4.53
C ARG A 110 -8.05 14.95 4.68
N HIS A 111 -8.57 16.01 4.05
CA HIS A 111 -10.00 16.30 4.04
C HIS A 111 -10.78 15.18 3.35
N ALA A 112 -10.37 14.74 2.16
CA ALA A 112 -11.01 13.64 1.44
C ALA A 112 -11.02 12.33 2.26
N LEU A 113 -9.91 12.00 2.92
CA LEU A 113 -9.79 10.84 3.80
C LEU A 113 -10.73 10.93 5.02
N ALA A 114 -10.84 12.13 5.63
CA ALA A 114 -11.72 12.36 6.75
C ALA A 114 -13.19 12.19 6.36
N GLU A 115 -13.61 12.77 5.23
CA GLU A 115 -14.98 12.64 4.72
C GLU A 115 -15.32 11.19 4.37
N HIS A 116 -14.40 10.48 3.71
CA HIS A 116 -14.60 9.06 3.42
C HIS A 116 -14.73 8.22 4.70
N THR A 117 -13.91 8.50 5.71
CA THR A 117 -13.96 7.78 7.00
C THR A 117 -15.30 8.01 7.69
N LYS A 118 -15.81 9.24 7.71
CA LYS A 118 -17.15 9.57 8.24
C LYS A 118 -18.25 8.82 7.49
N ALA A 119 -18.21 8.84 6.15
CA ALA A 119 -19.21 8.17 5.31
C ALA A 119 -19.20 6.64 5.45
N SER A 120 -18.09 6.06 5.90
CA SER A 120 -17.93 4.61 6.09
C SER A 120 -18.26 4.15 7.52
N SER A 121 -18.52 5.07 8.45
CA SER A 121 -18.89 4.75 9.82
C SER A 121 -20.43 4.59 9.90
N PRO A 122 -20.94 3.41 10.26
CA PRO A 122 -22.39 3.13 10.32
C PRO A 122 -23.09 3.85 11.47
#